data_AF-A0A7C9P609-F1
#
_entry.id   AF-A0A7C9P609-F1
#
_cell.length_a   1.000
_cell.length_b   1.000
_cell.length_c   1.000
_cell.angle_alpha   90.00
_cell.angle_beta   90.00
_cell.angle_gamma   90.00
#
_symmetry.space_group_name_H-M   'P 1'
#
loop_
_entity.id
_entity.type
_entity.pdbx_description
1 polymer ?
#
loop_
_entity_poly.entity_id
_entity_poly.type
_entity_poly.pdbx_seq_one_letter_code
_entity_poly.pdbx_strand_id
1 'polypeptide(L)'
;MKLTVLIIGCGDLGVTLGRELLSEGHRVIGVRRQVDALKDTGIEPLALDLIDLEGADASALPQADYVVYTVSADHFEKSAYQSAYPDGLKRVLSVLEQHKTPPRRVFFVSSTSVYGQQEGEVVSEESPTESTSFSGKLMCDAEQALLNHPLPGTVVRFAGIYGPGRDRLIHQVIEGRIAAVTPVIYSNRIHRDDCTGILAHLIRCQESGSPLADLYLGCDCEPVTLHNVMAWLAKQLKVESTETMQSPLRRRTSKRCDNSRIRETGYEFRYPTYKEGYAQVLKEGGFLALQKA
;
A
#
# COMPACT_ATOMS: atom_id res chain seq x y z
N MET A 1 26.55 -0.71 -7.53
CA MET A 1 26.27 0.24 -8.64
C MET A 1 25.07 1.06 -8.24
N LYS A 2 24.97 2.34 -8.62
CA LYS A 2 23.75 3.12 -8.38
C LYS A 2 22.68 2.67 -9.36
N LEU A 3 21.70 1.90 -8.89
CA LEU A 3 20.56 1.47 -9.71
C LEU A 3 19.51 2.58 -9.77
N THR A 4 18.76 2.63 -10.86
CA THR A 4 17.69 3.61 -11.07
C THR A 4 16.35 2.99 -10.72
N VAL A 5 15.60 3.63 -9.82
CA VAL A 5 14.24 3.23 -9.44
C VAL A 5 13.25 4.26 -9.92
N LEU A 6 12.28 3.82 -10.74
CA LEU A 6 11.19 4.63 -11.24
C LEU A 6 9.92 4.37 -10.41
N ILE A 7 9.43 5.39 -9.71
CA ILE A 7 8.22 5.30 -8.88
C ILE A 7 7.05 5.93 -9.65
N ILE A 8 6.14 5.09 -10.14
CA ILE A 8 4.92 5.53 -10.82
C ILE A 8 3.84 5.85 -9.79
N GLY A 9 3.46 7.14 -9.67
CA GLY A 9 2.53 7.59 -8.63
C GLY A 9 3.24 7.99 -7.34
N CYS A 10 4.09 9.01 -7.39
CA CYS A 10 4.94 9.43 -6.28
C CYS A 10 4.20 10.33 -5.26
N GLY A 11 3.18 9.77 -4.58
CA GLY A 11 2.48 10.36 -3.44
C GLY A 11 3.18 10.07 -2.10
N ASP A 12 2.46 10.12 -0.98
CA ASP A 12 3.01 9.86 0.38
C ASP A 12 3.86 8.57 0.47
N LEU A 13 3.33 7.45 -0.04
CA LEU A 13 4.07 6.18 -0.07
C LEU A 13 5.31 6.26 -0.98
N GLY A 14 5.16 6.83 -2.17
CA GLY A 14 6.26 6.95 -3.14
C GLY A 14 7.37 7.90 -2.70
N VAL A 15 7.04 9.01 -2.03
CA VAL A 15 8.03 9.94 -1.46
C VAL A 15 8.77 9.29 -0.30
N THR A 16 8.07 8.55 0.57
CA THR A 16 8.68 7.85 1.69
C THR A 16 9.64 6.76 1.19
N LEU A 17 9.21 5.96 0.22
CA LEU A 17 10.07 4.95 -0.43
C LEU A 17 11.25 5.59 -1.16
N GLY A 18 11.00 6.67 -1.91
CA GLY A 18 12.04 7.36 -2.66
C GLY A 18 13.14 7.92 -1.76
N ARG A 19 12.79 8.49 -0.61
CA ARG A 19 13.79 8.94 0.39
C ARG A 19 14.61 7.79 0.97
N GLU A 20 13.97 6.66 1.26
CA GLU A 20 14.65 5.46 1.73
C GLU A 20 15.68 4.98 0.69
N LEU A 21 15.27 4.84 -0.57
CA LEU A 21 16.15 4.42 -1.66
C LEU A 21 17.26 5.43 -1.99
N LEU A 22 16.99 6.73 -1.90
CA LEU A 22 18.02 7.77 -2.04
C LEU A 22 19.09 7.64 -0.96
N SER A 23 18.70 7.33 0.28
CA SER A 23 19.63 7.12 1.39
C SER A 23 20.53 5.89 1.20
N GLU A 24 20.05 4.90 0.44
CA GLU A 24 20.80 3.71 0.03
C GLU A 24 21.68 3.98 -1.22
N GLY A 25 21.61 5.17 -1.79
CA GLY A 25 22.44 5.62 -2.90
C GLY A 25 21.88 5.35 -4.30
N HIS A 26 20.63 4.88 -4.40
CA HIS A 26 19.93 4.73 -5.67
C HIS A 26 19.63 6.09 -6.30
N ARG A 27 19.47 6.10 -7.61
CA ARG A 27 18.84 7.22 -8.32
C ARG A 27 17.34 6.98 -8.34
N VAL A 28 16.54 7.95 -7.91
CA VAL A 28 15.07 7.80 -7.84
C VAL A 28 14.40 8.84 -8.74
N ILE A 29 13.54 8.37 -9.64
CA ILE A 29 12.69 9.20 -10.49
C ILE A 29 11.25 9.00 -10.05
N GLY A 30 10.56 10.08 -9.70
CA GLY A 30 9.18 10.08 -9.23
C GLY A 30 8.20 10.63 -10.27
N VAL A 31 7.27 9.80 -10.72
CA VAL A 31 6.25 10.17 -11.72
C VAL A 31 4.97 10.63 -11.03
N ARG A 32 4.46 11.79 -11.43
CA ARG A 32 3.19 12.37 -10.96
C ARG A 32 2.72 13.49 -11.88
N ARG A 33 1.42 13.79 -11.86
CA ARG A 33 0.84 14.89 -12.66
C ARG A 33 1.38 16.27 -12.27
N GLN A 34 1.41 16.60 -10.98
CA GLN A 34 1.81 17.92 -10.48
C GLN A 34 3.09 17.84 -9.67
N VAL A 35 4.28 18.07 -10.20
CA VAL A 35 5.56 17.70 -9.55
C VAL A 35 5.98 18.48 -8.30
N ASP A 36 5.27 19.56 -7.93
CA ASP A 36 5.68 20.47 -6.86
C ASP A 36 5.95 19.80 -5.51
N ALA A 37 5.19 18.78 -5.12
CA ALA A 37 5.43 18.10 -3.85
C ALA A 37 6.59 17.08 -3.87
N LEU A 38 7.38 17.03 -4.95
CA LEU A 38 8.71 16.40 -4.97
C LEU A 38 9.84 17.39 -4.78
N LYS A 39 9.54 18.70 -4.78
CA LYS A 39 10.54 19.72 -4.48
C LYS A 39 11.17 19.44 -3.12
N ASP A 40 12.49 19.61 -3.05
CA ASP A 40 13.30 19.41 -1.84
C ASP A 40 13.30 17.97 -1.27
N THR A 41 12.75 17.00 -2.00
CA THR A 41 12.81 15.58 -1.59
C THR A 41 14.08 14.86 -2.04
N GLY A 42 14.80 15.42 -3.03
CA GLY A 42 15.91 14.77 -3.71
C GLY A 42 15.49 13.78 -4.81
N ILE A 43 14.19 13.50 -4.94
CA ILE A 43 13.64 12.64 -5.99
C ILE A 43 13.58 13.44 -7.30
N GLU A 44 14.08 12.87 -8.40
CA GLU A 44 14.01 13.50 -9.71
C GLU A 44 12.55 13.49 -10.22
N PRO A 45 11.93 14.65 -10.45
CA PRO A 45 10.53 14.71 -10.84
C PRO A 45 10.33 14.39 -12.33
N LEU A 46 9.30 13.60 -12.64
CA LEU A 46 8.78 13.43 -13.99
C LEU A 46 7.28 13.79 -14.00
N ALA A 47 6.94 14.89 -14.67
CA ALA A 47 5.57 15.31 -14.86
C ALA A 47 4.92 14.49 -15.99
N LEU A 48 3.94 13.66 -15.66
CA LEU A 48 3.28 12.77 -16.61
C LEU A 48 1.89 12.36 -16.07
N ASP A 49 0.89 12.39 -16.94
CA ASP A 49 -0.37 11.68 -16.72
C ASP A 49 -0.29 10.31 -17.40
N LEU A 50 -0.79 9.26 -16.73
CA LEU A 50 -0.73 7.91 -17.29
C LEU A 50 -1.58 7.75 -18.55
N ILE A 51 -2.57 8.61 -18.77
CA ILE A 51 -3.35 8.59 -20.01
C ILE A 51 -2.47 8.92 -21.23
N ASP A 52 -1.41 9.71 -21.06
CA ASP A 52 -0.50 10.11 -22.14
C ASP A 52 0.42 8.97 -22.59
N LEU A 53 0.41 7.84 -21.87
CA LEU A 53 1.13 6.63 -22.25
C LEU A 53 0.35 5.74 -23.23
N GLU A 54 -0.92 6.07 -23.54
CA GLU A 54 -1.72 5.33 -24.50
C GLU A 54 -1.09 5.41 -25.91
N GLY A 55 -0.58 4.29 -26.41
CA GLY A 55 0.10 4.22 -27.71
C GLY A 55 1.47 4.93 -27.76
N ALA A 56 2.02 5.30 -26.60
CA ALA A 56 3.33 5.93 -26.51
C ALA A 56 4.46 4.93 -26.78
N ASP A 57 5.59 5.44 -27.25
CA ASP A 57 6.81 4.65 -27.44
C ASP A 57 7.66 4.58 -26.15
N ALA A 58 8.72 3.77 -26.20
CA ALA A 58 9.68 3.58 -25.12
C ALA A 58 10.23 4.89 -24.50
N SER A 59 10.29 6.01 -25.23
CA SER A 59 10.87 7.27 -24.74
C SER A 59 9.99 7.99 -23.72
N ALA A 60 8.70 7.62 -23.61
CA ALA A 60 7.77 8.24 -22.68
C ALA A 60 8.07 7.94 -21.21
N LEU A 61 8.80 6.86 -20.92
CA LEU A 61 9.32 6.54 -19.59
C LEU A 61 10.84 6.37 -19.63
N PRO A 62 11.58 6.91 -18.65
CA PRO A 62 13.03 6.74 -18.60
C PRO A 62 13.40 5.29 -18.31
N GLN A 63 14.57 4.89 -18.79
CA GLN A 63 15.14 3.59 -18.48
C GLN A 63 15.39 3.45 -16.97
N ALA A 64 14.98 2.33 -16.38
CA ALA A 64 15.10 2.05 -14.96
C ALA A 64 15.39 0.57 -14.69
N ASP A 65 16.12 0.29 -13.61
CA ASP A 65 16.40 -1.07 -13.15
C ASP A 65 15.19 -1.67 -12.44
N TYR A 66 14.47 -0.85 -11.67
CA TYR A 66 13.27 -1.23 -10.95
C TYR A 66 12.15 -0.22 -11.19
N VAL A 67 10.93 -0.72 -11.28
CA VAL A 67 9.73 0.13 -11.34
C VAL A 67 8.85 -0.20 -10.15
N VAL A 68 8.35 0.80 -9.45
CA VAL A 68 7.38 0.63 -8.36
C VAL A 68 6.13 1.42 -8.70
N TYR A 69 5.04 0.70 -8.95
CA TYR A 69 3.74 1.27 -9.26
C TYR A 69 2.93 1.46 -7.98
N THR A 70 2.78 2.71 -7.55
CA THR A 70 2.11 3.12 -6.31
C THR A 70 0.92 4.05 -6.58
N VAL A 71 0.42 4.12 -7.82
CA VAL A 71 -0.74 4.94 -8.18
C VAL A 71 -1.98 4.47 -7.42
N SER A 72 -2.74 5.44 -6.90
CA SER A 72 -4.05 5.23 -6.31
C SER A 72 -5.10 6.00 -7.08
N ALA A 73 -6.32 5.46 -7.14
CA ALA A 73 -7.45 6.19 -7.70
C ALA A 73 -7.74 7.48 -6.91
N ASP A 74 -8.10 8.56 -7.61
CA ASP A 74 -8.43 9.85 -7.01
C ASP A 74 -9.71 9.79 -6.14
N HIS A 75 -10.66 8.96 -6.56
CA HIS A 75 -11.97 8.81 -5.92
C HIS A 75 -12.40 7.34 -5.85
N PHE A 76 -13.29 7.03 -4.90
CA PHE A 76 -13.88 5.69 -4.75
C PHE A 76 -15.00 5.44 -5.77
N GLU A 77 -14.63 5.44 -7.05
CA GLU A 77 -15.52 5.27 -8.19
C GLU A 77 -14.96 4.25 -9.17
N LYS A 78 -15.84 3.51 -9.84
CA LYS A 78 -15.45 2.40 -10.73
C LYS A 78 -14.55 2.87 -11.88
N SER A 79 -14.88 3.99 -12.53
CA SER A 79 -14.09 4.57 -13.62
C SER A 79 -12.71 5.02 -13.18
N ALA A 80 -12.62 5.69 -12.02
CA ALA A 80 -11.35 6.12 -11.45
C ALA A 80 -10.45 4.91 -11.10
N TYR A 81 -11.02 3.85 -10.51
CA TYR A 81 -10.29 2.61 -10.23
C TYR A 81 -9.85 1.90 -11.52
N GLN A 82 -10.71 1.82 -12.54
CA GLN A 82 -10.36 1.20 -13.83
C GLN A 82 -9.17 1.93 -14.46
N SER A 83 -9.24 3.26 -14.52
CA SER A 83 -8.20 4.11 -15.09
C SER A 83 -6.88 4.01 -14.32
N ALA A 84 -6.93 4.03 -12.98
CA ALA A 84 -5.73 4.05 -12.13
C ALA A 84 -5.07 2.68 -11.92
N TYR A 85 -5.82 1.57 -11.98
CA TYR A 85 -5.29 0.23 -11.69
C TYR A 85 -5.06 -0.58 -12.97
N PRO A 86 -6.05 -1.27 -13.55
CA PRO A 86 -5.79 -2.14 -14.70
C PRO A 86 -5.33 -1.37 -15.93
N ASP A 87 -5.95 -0.24 -16.26
CA ASP A 87 -5.60 0.48 -17.50
C ASP A 87 -4.27 1.23 -17.35
N GLY A 88 -4.08 1.96 -16.25
CA GLY A 88 -2.85 2.69 -15.95
C GLY A 88 -1.63 1.77 -15.87
N LEU A 89 -1.76 0.61 -15.20
CA LEU A 89 -0.68 -0.36 -15.13
C LEU A 89 -0.36 -0.97 -16.50
N LYS A 90 -1.37 -1.31 -17.31
CA LYS A 90 -1.17 -1.82 -18.68
C LYS A 90 -0.43 -0.83 -19.57
N ARG A 91 -0.77 0.47 -19.51
CA ARG A 91 -0.06 1.50 -20.27
C ARG A 91 1.40 1.59 -19.89
N VAL A 92 1.71 1.57 -18.59
CA VAL A 92 3.09 1.56 -18.09
C VAL A 92 3.83 0.32 -18.58
N LEU A 93 3.24 -0.88 -18.43
CA LEU A 93 3.87 -2.13 -18.85
C LEU A 93 4.14 -2.15 -20.37
N SER A 94 3.21 -1.66 -21.18
CA SER A 94 3.36 -1.58 -22.64
C SER A 94 4.49 -0.65 -23.07
N VAL A 95 4.78 0.41 -22.32
CA VAL A 95 5.95 1.27 -22.60
C VAL A 95 7.25 0.61 -22.14
N LEU A 96 7.24 -0.02 -20.96
CA LEU A 96 8.44 -0.66 -20.39
C LEU A 96 8.93 -1.86 -21.20
N GLU A 97 8.03 -2.63 -21.82
CA GLU A 97 8.43 -3.79 -22.64
C GLU A 97 9.14 -3.41 -23.93
N GLN A 98 8.95 -2.18 -24.41
CA GLN A 98 9.62 -1.63 -25.59
C GLN A 98 11.06 -1.22 -25.30
N HIS A 99 11.47 -1.17 -24.02
CA HIS A 99 12.83 -0.78 -23.65
C HIS A 99 13.85 -1.84 -24.09
N LYS A 100 14.98 -1.39 -24.67
CA LYS A 100 16.08 -2.28 -25.06
C LYS A 100 16.61 -3.13 -23.90
N THR A 101 16.55 -2.58 -22.69
CA THR A 101 16.82 -3.32 -21.46
C THR A 101 15.61 -3.14 -20.56
N PRO A 102 14.74 -4.16 -20.45
CA PRO A 102 13.58 -4.08 -19.58
C PRO A 102 14.01 -3.97 -18.11
N PRO A 103 13.12 -3.45 -17.24
CA PRO A 103 13.39 -3.43 -15.81
C PRO A 103 13.63 -4.85 -15.29
N ARG A 104 14.54 -4.96 -14.32
CA ARG A 104 14.82 -6.23 -13.62
C ARG A 104 13.59 -6.75 -12.90
N ARG A 105 12.73 -5.84 -12.43
CA ARG A 105 11.45 -6.16 -11.82
C ARG A 105 10.50 -4.94 -11.76
N VAL A 106 9.22 -5.20 -11.93
CA VAL A 106 8.13 -4.26 -11.67
C VAL A 106 7.40 -4.68 -10.39
N PHE A 107 7.33 -3.79 -9.41
CA PHE A 107 6.57 -3.97 -8.19
C PHE A 107 5.23 -3.26 -8.29
N PHE A 108 4.12 -3.97 -8.10
CA PHE A 108 2.79 -3.39 -8.07
C PHE A 108 2.22 -3.36 -6.66
N VAL A 109 1.91 -2.17 -6.17
CA VAL A 109 1.20 -2.00 -4.89
C VAL A 109 -0.28 -2.28 -5.10
N SER A 110 -0.67 -3.49 -4.67
CA SER A 110 -2.04 -3.97 -4.66
C SER A 110 -2.67 -3.82 -3.26
N SER A 111 -3.86 -4.39 -3.08
CA SER A 111 -4.67 -4.28 -1.88
C SER A 111 -5.26 -5.64 -1.49
N THR A 112 -5.32 -5.89 -0.18
CA THR A 112 -6.08 -7.00 0.42
C THR A 112 -7.59 -6.97 0.13
N SER A 113 -8.11 -5.93 -0.54
CA SER A 113 -9.51 -5.89 -0.99
C SER A 113 -9.86 -6.93 -2.05
N VAL A 114 -8.88 -7.62 -2.64
CA VAL A 114 -9.08 -8.73 -3.57
C VAL A 114 -9.74 -9.95 -2.91
N TYR A 115 -9.53 -10.13 -1.60
CA TYR A 115 -10.06 -11.23 -0.80
C TYR A 115 -11.51 -10.98 -0.41
N GLY A 116 -12.40 -11.93 -0.70
CA GLY A 116 -13.85 -11.85 -0.49
C GLY A 116 -14.38 -12.37 0.84
N GLN A 117 -13.53 -12.92 1.70
CA GLN A 117 -13.83 -13.54 3.00
C GLN A 117 -14.50 -12.57 3.99
N GLN A 118 -15.47 -13.06 4.77
CA GLN A 118 -16.37 -12.23 5.60
C GLN A 118 -16.58 -12.72 7.04
N GLU A 119 -16.06 -13.88 7.39
CA GLU A 119 -16.31 -14.56 8.67
C GLU A 119 -15.05 -14.62 9.56
N GLY A 120 -13.98 -13.89 9.21
CA GLY A 120 -12.74 -13.86 9.98
C GLY A 120 -11.78 -15.00 9.64
N GLU A 121 -11.91 -15.59 8.45
CA GLU A 121 -11.01 -16.59 7.90
C GLU A 121 -9.58 -16.05 7.82
N VAL A 122 -8.60 -16.94 8.01
CA VAL A 122 -7.19 -16.60 7.72
C VAL A 122 -6.99 -16.64 6.22
N VAL A 123 -6.32 -15.63 5.66
CA VAL A 123 -5.98 -15.57 4.23
C VAL A 123 -4.47 -15.42 4.04
N SER A 124 -3.93 -16.22 3.12
CA SER A 124 -2.56 -16.14 2.60
C SER A 124 -2.58 -15.69 1.13
N GLU A 125 -1.40 -15.61 0.51
CA GLU A 125 -1.24 -15.37 -0.91
C GLU A 125 -1.87 -16.46 -1.79
N GLU A 126 -2.00 -17.70 -1.30
CA GLU A 126 -2.68 -18.80 -2.03
C GLU A 126 -4.22 -18.78 -1.87
N SER A 127 -4.74 -17.91 -1.01
CA SER A 127 -6.19 -17.87 -0.76
C SER A 127 -6.97 -17.29 -1.94
N PRO A 128 -8.20 -17.76 -2.22
CA PRO A 128 -9.01 -17.27 -3.34
C PRO A 128 -9.31 -15.76 -3.26
N THR A 129 -9.13 -15.07 -4.38
CA THR A 129 -9.38 -13.63 -4.56
C THR A 129 -10.77 -13.37 -5.16
N GLU A 130 -11.81 -13.78 -4.45
CA GLU A 130 -13.21 -13.77 -4.92
C GLU A 130 -14.00 -12.54 -4.41
N SER A 131 -13.37 -11.37 -4.34
CA SER A 131 -14.08 -10.15 -3.92
C SER A 131 -15.27 -9.84 -4.84
N THR A 132 -16.43 -9.62 -4.24
CA THR A 132 -17.64 -9.18 -4.95
C THR A 132 -17.66 -7.66 -5.22
N SER A 133 -16.81 -6.89 -4.54
CA SER A 133 -16.70 -5.43 -4.72
C SER A 133 -16.08 -5.06 -6.07
N PHE A 134 -16.51 -3.93 -6.67
CA PHE A 134 -15.91 -3.46 -7.92
C PHE A 134 -14.41 -3.16 -7.75
N SER A 135 -14.02 -2.56 -6.61
CA SER A 135 -12.63 -2.21 -6.34
C SER A 135 -11.74 -3.45 -6.21
N GLY A 136 -12.22 -4.51 -5.56
CA GLY A 136 -11.48 -5.76 -5.46
C GLY A 136 -11.35 -6.47 -6.81
N LYS A 137 -12.38 -6.48 -7.64
CA LYS A 137 -12.33 -7.06 -9.00
C LYS A 137 -11.33 -6.33 -9.89
N LEU A 138 -11.39 -4.99 -9.92
CA LEU A 138 -10.45 -4.18 -10.71
C LEU A 138 -9.00 -4.31 -10.21
N MET A 139 -8.82 -4.50 -8.90
CA MET A 139 -7.51 -4.79 -8.35
C MET A 139 -7.00 -6.16 -8.81
N CYS A 140 -7.82 -7.22 -8.79
CA CYS A 140 -7.47 -8.51 -9.36
C CYS A 140 -7.11 -8.41 -10.85
N ASP A 141 -7.86 -7.63 -11.63
CA ASP A 141 -7.58 -7.41 -13.05
C ASP A 141 -6.21 -6.75 -13.27
N ALA A 142 -5.83 -5.81 -12.40
CA ALA A 142 -4.52 -5.17 -12.42
C ALA A 142 -3.40 -6.12 -12.00
N GLU A 143 -3.59 -6.91 -10.94
CA GLU A 143 -2.62 -7.93 -10.54
C GLU A 143 -2.35 -8.91 -11.69
N GLN A 144 -3.42 -9.40 -12.33
CA GLN A 144 -3.30 -10.32 -13.46
C GLN A 144 -2.65 -9.67 -14.69
N ALA A 145 -2.83 -8.37 -14.90
CA ALA A 145 -2.15 -7.66 -15.97
C ALA A 145 -0.62 -7.68 -15.79
N LEU A 146 -0.11 -7.59 -14.56
CA LEU A 146 1.32 -7.72 -14.28
C LEU A 146 1.78 -9.18 -14.28
N LEU A 147 1.06 -10.07 -13.58
CA LEU A 147 1.47 -11.46 -13.40
C LEU A 147 1.50 -12.27 -14.70
N ASN A 148 0.65 -11.91 -15.68
CA ASN A 148 0.66 -12.52 -17.01
C ASN A 148 1.55 -11.76 -18.00
N HIS A 149 2.21 -10.68 -17.59
CA HIS A 149 3.09 -9.91 -18.45
C HIS A 149 4.43 -10.62 -18.63
N PRO A 150 5.09 -10.52 -19.81
CA PRO A 150 6.46 -11.02 -20.00
C PRO A 150 7.54 -10.33 -19.12
N LEU A 151 7.21 -9.21 -18.48
CA LEU A 151 8.15 -8.49 -17.63
C LEU A 151 8.18 -9.14 -16.25
N PRO A 152 9.35 -9.29 -15.59
CA PRO A 152 9.40 -9.83 -14.24
C PRO A 152 8.59 -8.94 -13.29
N GLY A 153 7.59 -9.50 -12.62
CA GLY A 153 6.66 -8.76 -11.77
C GLY A 153 6.58 -9.31 -10.35
N THR A 154 6.35 -8.43 -9.38
CA THR A 154 5.95 -8.80 -8.02
C THR A 154 4.80 -7.93 -7.57
N VAL A 155 3.70 -8.55 -7.17
CA VAL A 155 2.55 -7.89 -6.54
C VAL A 155 2.75 -7.87 -5.03
N VAL A 156 2.44 -6.74 -4.39
CA VAL A 156 2.39 -6.64 -2.93
C VAL A 156 1.01 -6.19 -2.50
N ARG A 157 0.23 -7.10 -1.89
CA ARG A 157 -1.12 -6.82 -1.38
C ARG A 157 -1.01 -6.17 -0.02
N PHE A 158 -1.09 -4.85 0.06
CA PHE A 158 -1.10 -4.18 1.36
C PHE A 158 -2.47 -4.24 2.03
N ALA A 159 -2.46 -4.39 3.35
CA ALA A 159 -3.62 -4.19 4.21
C ALA A 159 -3.99 -2.70 4.32
N GLY A 160 -4.92 -2.33 5.20
CA GLY A 160 -5.30 -0.94 5.39
C GLY A 160 -4.11 -0.09 5.85
N ILE A 161 -3.58 0.76 4.96
CA ILE A 161 -2.42 1.59 5.26
C ILE A 161 -2.82 2.70 6.25
N TYR A 162 -2.12 2.76 7.38
CA TYR A 162 -2.20 3.85 8.35
C TYR A 162 -0.80 4.43 8.60
N GLY A 163 -0.73 5.59 9.26
CA GLY A 163 0.53 6.30 9.47
C GLY A 163 0.29 7.80 9.58
N PRO A 164 1.35 8.61 9.68
CA PRO A 164 1.23 10.07 9.75
C PRO A 164 0.36 10.64 8.62
N GLY A 165 -0.62 11.47 8.97
CA GLY A 165 -1.57 12.08 8.03
C GLY A 165 -2.72 11.18 7.58
N ARG A 166 -2.84 9.95 8.11
CA ARG A 166 -3.92 9.00 7.83
C ARG A 166 -4.80 8.79 9.07
N ASP A 167 -5.35 9.89 9.56
CA ASP A 167 -5.85 10.00 10.93
C ASP A 167 -7.34 9.64 11.08
N ARG A 168 -7.96 9.08 10.03
CA ARG A 168 -9.41 8.82 9.98
C ARG A 168 -9.91 8.02 11.18
N LEU A 169 -9.23 6.93 11.53
CA LEU A 169 -9.65 6.08 12.64
C LEU A 169 -9.47 6.79 13.99
N ILE A 170 -8.43 7.61 14.12
CA ILE A 170 -8.16 8.43 15.31
C ILE A 170 -9.29 9.44 15.49
N HIS A 171 -9.67 10.17 14.44
CA HIS A 171 -10.77 11.14 14.50
C HIS A 171 -12.12 10.50 14.84
N GLN A 172 -12.43 9.32 14.27
CA GLN A 172 -13.64 8.57 14.64
C GLN A 172 -13.68 8.29 16.15
N VAL A 173 -12.55 7.88 16.72
CA VAL A 173 -12.44 7.61 18.16
C VAL A 173 -12.52 8.88 19.00
N ILE A 174 -11.91 10.00 18.56
CA ILE A 174 -12.00 11.31 19.23
C ILE A 174 -13.46 11.77 19.33
N GLU A 175 -14.27 11.49 18.31
CA GLU A 175 -15.70 11.80 18.29
C GLU A 175 -16.55 10.82 19.14
N GLY A 176 -15.92 9.90 19.87
CA GLY A 176 -16.60 8.91 20.71
C GLY A 176 -17.23 7.74 19.95
N ARG A 177 -16.90 7.57 18.65
CA ARG A 177 -17.43 6.51 17.78
C ARG A 177 -16.52 5.28 17.81
N ILE A 178 -17.03 4.17 18.32
CA ILE A 178 -16.30 2.88 18.41
C ILE A 178 -17.11 1.79 17.70
N ALA A 179 -16.44 0.86 17.03
CA ALA A 179 -17.08 -0.30 16.41
C ALA A 179 -17.73 -1.22 17.45
N ALA A 180 -18.87 -1.82 17.12
CA ALA A 180 -19.51 -2.82 17.99
C ALA A 180 -18.60 -4.04 18.24
N VAL A 181 -18.76 -4.66 19.42
CA VAL A 181 -18.13 -5.97 19.74
C VAL A 181 -18.73 -7.09 18.90
N THR A 182 -20.04 -7.00 18.63
CA THR A 182 -20.81 -7.97 17.84
C THR A 182 -21.57 -7.24 16.71
N PRO A 183 -21.50 -7.73 15.46
CA PRO A 183 -20.72 -8.90 15.00
C PRO A 183 -19.20 -8.68 15.14
N VAL A 184 -18.45 -9.77 15.24
CA VAL A 184 -16.97 -9.70 15.27
C VAL A 184 -16.48 -9.34 13.87
N ILE A 185 -15.78 -8.21 13.75
CA ILE A 185 -15.19 -7.75 12.48
C ILE A 185 -13.68 -7.64 12.66
N TYR A 186 -12.92 -8.49 11.97
CA TYR A 186 -11.48 -8.39 11.87
C TYR A 186 -11.08 -7.28 10.91
N SER A 187 -10.03 -6.56 11.28
CA SER A 187 -9.40 -5.54 10.45
C SER A 187 -7.91 -5.80 10.37
N ASN A 188 -7.34 -5.69 9.17
CA ASN A 188 -5.90 -5.80 8.94
C ASN A 188 -5.38 -4.43 8.57
N ARG A 189 -4.13 -4.16 8.93
CA ARG A 189 -3.47 -2.89 8.63
C ARG A 189 -1.97 -3.08 8.47
N ILE A 190 -1.35 -2.03 7.98
CA ILE A 190 0.10 -1.94 7.88
C ILE A 190 0.48 -0.47 8.01
N HIS A 191 1.56 -0.20 8.74
CA HIS A 191 2.08 1.15 8.86
C HIS A 191 2.72 1.58 7.53
N ARG A 192 2.55 2.83 7.11
CA ARG A 192 3.11 3.37 5.86
C ARG A 192 4.60 3.04 5.71
N ASP A 193 5.36 3.22 6.78
CA ASP A 193 6.82 3.01 6.75
C ASP A 193 7.19 1.52 6.66
N ASP A 194 6.29 0.60 7.01
CA ASP A 194 6.46 -0.83 6.73
C ASP A 194 6.07 -1.18 5.29
N CYS A 195 5.12 -0.46 4.68
CA CYS A 195 4.86 -0.61 3.25
C CYS A 195 6.11 -0.26 2.43
N THR A 196 6.78 0.86 2.74
CA THR A 196 8.01 1.25 2.04
C THR A 196 9.18 0.35 2.43
N GLY A 197 9.27 -0.05 3.69
CA GLY A 197 10.28 -1.00 4.17
C GLY A 197 10.22 -2.33 3.43
N ILE A 198 9.01 -2.88 3.22
CA ILE A 198 8.81 -4.11 2.43
C ILE A 198 9.25 -3.91 0.98
N LEU A 199 8.87 -2.81 0.33
CA LEU A 199 9.25 -2.56 -1.08
C LEU A 199 10.77 -2.40 -1.24
N ALA A 200 11.41 -1.63 -0.36
CA ALA A 200 12.86 -1.48 -0.34
C ALA A 200 13.56 -2.82 -0.03
N HIS A 201 13.02 -3.61 0.89
CA HIS A 201 13.54 -4.95 1.21
C HIS A 201 13.50 -5.89 0.02
N LEU A 202 12.38 -5.94 -0.70
CA LEU A 202 12.25 -6.78 -1.90
C LEU A 202 13.20 -6.34 -3.02
N ILE A 203 13.44 -5.03 -3.17
CA ILE A 203 14.47 -4.51 -4.08
C ILE A 203 15.85 -5.04 -3.66
N ARG A 204 16.23 -4.90 -2.38
CA ARG A 204 17.51 -5.39 -1.84
C ARG A 204 17.68 -6.90 -2.03
N CYS A 205 16.65 -7.69 -1.77
CA CYS A 205 16.67 -9.14 -2.03
C CYS A 205 16.94 -9.47 -3.51
N GLN A 206 16.31 -8.73 -4.44
CA GLN A 206 16.57 -8.93 -5.86
C GLN A 206 18.00 -8.49 -6.25
N GLU A 207 18.55 -7.46 -5.62
CA GLU A 207 19.94 -7.03 -5.83
C GLU A 207 20.96 -8.03 -5.31
N SER A 208 20.67 -8.69 -4.19
CA SER A 208 21.52 -9.75 -3.62
C SER A 208 21.37 -11.10 -4.32
N GLY A 209 20.49 -11.21 -5.32
CA GLY A 209 20.20 -12.46 -6.04
C GLY A 209 19.34 -13.45 -5.25
N SER A 210 18.69 -13.00 -4.17
CA SER A 210 17.73 -13.81 -3.43
C SER A 210 16.46 -14.01 -4.28
N PRO A 211 15.90 -15.23 -4.33
CA PRO A 211 14.68 -15.47 -5.08
C PRO A 211 13.52 -14.67 -4.46
N LEU A 212 12.72 -14.03 -5.32
CA LEU A 212 11.45 -13.44 -4.92
C LEU A 212 10.28 -14.25 -5.48
N ALA A 213 9.19 -14.27 -4.73
CA ALA A 213 7.90 -14.69 -5.22
C ALA A 213 7.25 -13.58 -6.06
N ASP A 214 6.30 -13.98 -6.90
CA ASP A 214 5.51 -13.04 -7.71
C ASP A 214 4.45 -12.29 -6.87
N LEU A 215 4.23 -12.72 -5.63
CA LEU A 215 3.18 -12.17 -4.76
C LEU A 215 3.56 -12.24 -3.28
N TYR A 216 3.32 -11.14 -2.57
CA TYR A 216 3.44 -11.03 -1.10
C TYR A 216 2.21 -10.34 -0.48
N LEU A 217 1.85 -10.77 0.74
CA LEU A 217 0.92 -10.07 1.61
C LEU A 217 1.67 -9.16 2.60
N GLY A 218 1.30 -7.88 2.62
CA GLY A 218 1.83 -6.91 3.56
C GLY A 218 0.78 -6.49 4.59
N CYS A 219 0.82 -7.08 5.77
CA CYS A 219 0.10 -6.66 6.97
C CYS A 219 1.01 -6.72 8.19
N ASP A 220 0.66 -5.99 9.26
CA ASP A 220 1.32 -6.17 10.56
C ASP A 220 1.11 -7.60 11.11
N CYS A 221 1.80 -7.93 12.20
CA CYS A 221 1.83 -9.26 12.77
C CYS A 221 0.67 -9.56 13.74
N GLU A 222 -0.30 -8.65 13.93
CA GLU A 222 -1.40 -8.82 14.89
C GLU A 222 -2.78 -8.62 14.21
N PRO A 223 -3.34 -9.66 13.55
CA PRO A 223 -4.72 -9.63 13.10
C PRO A 223 -5.68 -9.40 14.27
N VAL A 224 -6.43 -8.29 14.23
CA VAL A 224 -7.17 -7.79 15.38
C VAL A 224 -8.55 -7.26 14.98
N THR A 225 -9.52 -7.36 15.89
CA THR A 225 -10.86 -6.81 15.65
C THR A 225 -10.82 -5.28 15.56
N LEU A 226 -11.69 -4.72 14.71
CA LEU A 226 -11.81 -3.26 14.61
C LEU A 226 -12.20 -2.64 15.96
N HIS A 227 -13.07 -3.32 16.72
CA HIS A 227 -13.46 -2.92 18.07
C HIS A 227 -12.24 -2.77 18.99
N ASN A 228 -11.40 -3.81 19.10
CA ASN A 228 -10.26 -3.81 20.03
C ASN A 228 -9.28 -2.67 19.74
N VAL A 229 -9.17 -2.30 18.47
CA VAL A 229 -8.26 -1.23 18.04
C VAL A 229 -8.81 0.12 18.40
N MET A 230 -10.09 0.36 18.08
CA MET A 230 -10.75 1.61 18.44
C MET A 230 -10.82 1.76 19.96
N ALA A 231 -11.05 0.67 20.70
CA ALA A 231 -11.02 0.65 22.17
C ALA A 231 -9.61 0.95 22.71
N TRP A 232 -8.55 0.38 22.11
CA TRP A 232 -7.19 0.71 22.49
C TRP A 232 -6.85 2.18 22.21
N LEU A 233 -7.23 2.71 21.05
CA LEU A 233 -7.08 4.13 20.72
C LEU A 233 -7.83 5.03 21.71
N ALA A 234 -9.08 4.68 22.05
CA ALA A 234 -9.90 5.44 23.00
C ALA A 234 -9.22 5.52 24.36
N LYS A 235 -8.61 4.41 24.81
CA LYS A 235 -7.80 4.37 26.02
C LYS A 235 -6.58 5.29 25.94
N GLN A 236 -5.84 5.31 24.82
CA GLN A 236 -4.69 6.21 24.67
C GLN A 236 -5.12 7.69 24.66
N LEU A 237 -6.24 7.98 24.02
CA LEU A 237 -6.79 9.33 23.87
C LEU A 237 -7.58 9.82 25.08
N LYS A 238 -7.88 8.92 26.04
CA LYS A 238 -8.75 9.17 27.20
C LYS A 238 -10.16 9.64 26.80
N VAL A 239 -10.72 9.04 25.77
CA VAL A 239 -12.06 9.34 25.27
C VAL A 239 -13.03 8.24 25.72
N GLU A 240 -14.17 8.63 26.27
CA GLU A 240 -15.26 7.71 26.56
C GLU A 240 -16.09 7.45 25.29
N SER A 241 -16.52 6.19 25.12
CA SER A 241 -17.36 5.81 23.99
C SER A 241 -18.77 6.34 24.21
N THR A 242 -19.27 7.17 23.30
CA THR A 242 -20.65 7.69 23.32
C THR A 242 -21.55 6.99 22.31
N GLU A 243 -20.98 6.50 21.21
CA GLU A 243 -21.72 5.88 20.11
C GLU A 243 -21.07 4.56 19.71
N THR A 244 -21.89 3.50 19.69
CA THR A 244 -21.49 2.23 19.08
C THR A 244 -21.86 2.25 17.60
N MET A 245 -20.87 2.24 16.73
CA MET A 245 -21.09 2.08 15.30
C MET A 245 -21.63 0.68 15.02
N GLN A 246 -22.94 0.58 14.78
CA GLN A 246 -23.52 -0.61 14.18
C GLN A 246 -23.11 -0.62 12.70
N SER A 247 -22.07 -1.39 12.38
CA SER A 247 -21.67 -1.57 10.98
C SER A 247 -22.90 -2.07 10.21
N PRO A 248 -23.23 -1.52 9.02
CA PRO A 248 -24.21 -2.16 8.16
C PRO A 248 -23.63 -3.54 7.80
N LEU A 249 -24.19 -4.58 8.42
CA LEU A 249 -23.81 -6.00 8.45
C LEU A 249 -23.58 -6.68 7.10
N ARG A 250 -23.58 -5.95 5.97
CA ARG A 250 -23.64 -6.50 4.61
C ARG A 250 -22.52 -6.06 3.67
N ARG A 251 -21.53 -5.27 4.11
CA ARG A 251 -20.60 -4.62 3.16
C ARG A 251 -19.11 -4.60 3.53
N ARG A 252 -18.65 -5.32 4.56
CA ARG A 252 -17.23 -5.36 4.89
C ARG A 252 -16.71 -6.79 4.96
N THR A 253 -15.63 -7.06 4.21
CA THR A 253 -14.83 -8.27 4.36
C THR A 253 -14.25 -8.31 5.77
N SER A 254 -14.27 -9.47 6.40
CA SER A 254 -13.66 -9.74 7.70
C SER A 254 -12.78 -10.96 7.51
N LYS A 255 -11.49 -10.78 7.71
CA LYS A 255 -10.45 -11.78 7.45
C LYS A 255 -9.22 -11.44 8.28
N ARG A 256 -8.32 -12.41 8.45
CA ARG A 256 -7.04 -12.25 9.13
C ARG A 256 -5.93 -12.54 8.11
N CYS A 257 -5.17 -11.52 7.75
CA CYS A 257 -4.10 -11.69 6.77
C CYS A 257 -2.89 -12.37 7.44
N ASP A 258 -2.30 -13.33 6.74
CA ASP A 258 -1.06 -13.99 7.11
C ASP A 258 0.11 -13.32 6.36
N ASN A 259 1.11 -12.84 7.10
CA ASN A 259 2.30 -12.20 6.57
C ASN A 259 3.55 -13.11 6.61
N SER A 260 3.37 -14.42 6.80
CA SER A 260 4.49 -15.37 6.95
C SER A 260 5.45 -15.31 5.78
N ARG A 261 4.96 -15.26 4.54
CA ARG A 261 5.81 -15.24 3.33
C ARG A 261 6.76 -14.03 3.29
N ILE A 262 6.30 -12.82 3.63
CA ILE A 262 7.20 -11.65 3.64
C ILE A 262 8.20 -11.75 4.79
N ARG A 263 7.81 -12.28 5.95
CA ARG A 263 8.71 -12.50 7.09
C ARG A 263 9.78 -13.55 6.79
N GLU A 264 9.44 -14.60 6.04
CA GLU A 264 10.37 -15.64 5.60
C GLU A 264 11.46 -15.12 4.66
N THR A 265 11.26 -13.96 4.01
CA THR A 265 12.32 -13.26 3.28
C THR A 265 13.35 -12.57 4.18
N GLY A 266 13.14 -12.60 5.51
CA GLY A 266 13.94 -11.89 6.49
C GLY A 266 13.50 -10.45 6.75
N TYR A 267 12.33 -10.03 6.28
CA TYR A 267 11.80 -8.70 6.60
C TYR A 267 11.42 -8.59 8.08
N GLU A 268 11.98 -7.60 8.77
CA GLU A 268 11.62 -7.25 10.15
C GLU A 268 10.72 -6.01 10.17
N PHE A 269 9.52 -6.15 10.72
CA PHE A 269 8.55 -5.05 10.80
C PHE A 269 9.02 -3.98 11.79
N ARG A 270 9.03 -2.72 11.33
CA ARG A 270 9.27 -1.53 12.16
C ARG A 270 8.15 -1.36 13.18
N TYR A 271 6.91 -1.64 12.76
CA TYR A 271 5.72 -1.60 13.59
C TYR A 271 5.03 -2.97 13.53
N PRO A 272 5.51 -3.95 14.34
CA PRO A 272 5.02 -5.32 14.27
C PRO A 272 3.56 -5.45 14.68
N THR A 273 3.01 -4.52 15.46
CA THR A 273 1.58 -4.45 15.75
C THR A 273 1.04 -3.04 15.57
N TYR A 274 -0.28 -2.94 15.55
CA TYR A 274 -0.96 -1.66 15.55
C TYR A 274 -0.62 -0.77 16.75
N LYS A 275 -0.22 -1.35 17.89
CA LYS A 275 0.02 -0.59 19.11
C LYS A 275 1.25 0.29 18.96
N GLU A 276 2.37 -0.26 18.47
CA GLU A 276 3.60 0.50 18.25
C GLU A 276 3.38 1.58 17.19
N GLY A 277 2.74 1.24 16.07
CA GLY A 277 2.55 2.21 14.99
C GLY A 277 1.55 3.30 15.37
N TYR A 278 0.41 2.99 16.01
CA TYR A 278 -0.48 4.06 16.45
C TYR A 278 0.14 4.89 17.58
N ALA A 279 0.97 4.32 18.45
CA ALA A 279 1.70 5.10 19.44
C ALA A 279 2.60 6.15 18.77
N GLN A 280 3.28 5.78 17.68
CA GLN A 280 4.05 6.72 16.87
C GLN A 280 3.16 7.80 16.24
N VAL A 281 2.07 7.41 15.57
CA VAL A 281 1.16 8.36 14.90
C VAL A 281 0.54 9.34 15.90
N LEU A 282 0.10 8.85 17.06
CA LEU A 282 -0.49 9.68 18.11
C LEU A 282 0.51 10.70 18.66
N LYS A 283 1.77 10.32 18.79
CA LYS A 283 2.85 11.19 19.26
C LYS A 283 3.21 12.25 18.22
N GLU A 284 3.47 11.86 16.98
CA GLU A 284 3.89 12.79 15.92
C GLU A 284 2.75 13.69 15.43
N GLY A 285 1.53 13.18 15.39
CA GLY A 285 0.34 13.94 15.03
C GLY A 285 -0.15 14.89 16.12
N GLY A 286 0.51 14.95 17.28
CA GLY A 286 0.13 15.86 18.37
C GLY A 286 -1.19 15.51 19.08
N PHE A 287 -1.77 14.33 18.81
CA PHE A 287 -3.03 13.89 19.40
C PHE A 287 -2.96 13.72 20.93
N LEU A 288 -1.76 13.45 21.45
CA LEU A 288 -1.52 13.34 22.89
C LEU A 288 -1.30 14.71 23.56
N ALA A 289 -1.02 15.76 22.80
CA ALA A 289 -0.75 17.11 23.30
C ALA A 289 -2.01 17.95 23.52
N LEU A 290 -3.14 17.55 22.92
CA LEU A 290 -4.47 18.18 23.10
C LEU A 290 -5.03 18.06 24.54
N GLN A 291 -4.27 17.50 25.48
CA GLN A 291 -4.64 17.26 26.88
C GLN A 291 -4.04 18.29 27.88
N LYS A 292 -3.57 19.45 27.42
CA LYS A 292 -2.99 20.50 28.30
C LYS A 292 -3.73 21.84 28.31
N ALA A 293 -4.95 21.92 27.78
CA ALA A 293 -5.80 23.11 27.89
C ALA A 293 -7.01 22.83 28.79
#